data_AF-A0A542GD77-F1
#
_entry.id   AF-A0A542GD77-F1
#
_cell.length_a   1.000
_cell.length_b   1.000
_cell.length_c   1.000
_cell.angle_alpha   90.00
_cell.angle_beta   90.00
_cell.angle_gamma   90.00
#
_symmetry.space_group_name_H-M   'P 1'
#
loop_
_entity.id
_entity.type
_entity.pdbx_description
1 polymer ?
#
loop_
_entity_poly.entity_id
_entity_poly.type
_entity_poly.pdbx_seq_one_letter_code
_entity_poly.pdbx_strand_id
1 'polypeptide(L)'
;MTDAVQATGRCYCGCGKEIGFGRYFAAGHDKIAEAAFLAIHHDASVAQMLHTHGYGHEEERSVTKAAVNHGLWLECPRLHKVVARENVA
;
A
#
# COMPACT_ATOMS: atom_id res chain seq x y z
N MET A 1 -14.73 8.84 -13.15
CA MET A 1 -14.45 9.84 -12.10
C MET A 1 -14.32 9.07 -10.81
N THR A 2 -13.11 8.91 -10.29
CA THR A 2 -12.89 8.27 -8.99
C THR A 2 -13.19 9.32 -7.94
N ASP A 3 -14.23 9.10 -7.13
CA ASP A 3 -14.52 9.98 -6.01
C ASP A 3 -13.37 9.84 -5.00
N ALA A 4 -12.59 10.90 -4.84
CA ALA A 4 -11.44 10.87 -3.94
C ALA A 4 -11.97 10.87 -2.51
N VAL A 5 -11.62 9.84 -1.74
CA VAL A 5 -11.95 9.75 -0.32
C VAL A 5 -11.54 11.04 0.37
N GLN A 6 -12.45 11.73 1.05
CA GLN A 6 -12.17 13.02 1.69
C GLN A 6 -11.68 12.82 3.13
N ALA A 7 -10.61 13.51 3.52
CA ALA A 7 -10.18 13.53 4.92
C ALA A 7 -11.27 14.16 5.81
N THR A 8 -11.85 13.38 6.72
CA THR A 8 -12.99 13.81 7.56
C THR A 8 -12.57 14.45 8.88
N GLY A 9 -11.27 14.49 9.18
CA GLY A 9 -10.75 14.87 10.50
C GLY A 9 -10.85 13.76 11.55
N ARG A 10 -11.33 12.56 11.19
CA ARG A 10 -11.33 11.36 12.05
C ARG A 10 -10.51 10.23 11.42
N CYS A 11 -9.90 9.43 12.27
CA CYS A 11 -9.05 8.32 11.85
C CYS A 11 -9.84 7.24 11.09
N TYR A 12 -9.43 7.00 9.85
CA TYR A 12 -10.04 6.02 8.94
C TYR A 12 -9.91 4.56 9.41
N CYS A 13 -9.02 4.27 10.36
CA CYS A 13 -8.97 2.93 10.99
C CYS A 13 -10.21 2.61 11.86
N GLY A 14 -11.13 3.57 12.04
CA GLY A 14 -12.39 3.36 12.78
C GLY A 14 -12.30 3.56 14.30
N CYS A 15 -11.14 3.94 14.86
CA CYS A 15 -11.00 4.13 16.31
C CYS A 15 -11.66 5.42 16.85
N GLY A 16 -12.21 6.26 15.97
CA GLY A 16 -12.90 7.50 16.35
C GLY A 16 -11.99 8.68 16.71
N LYS A 17 -10.66 8.47 16.81
CA LYS A 17 -9.68 9.51 17.13
C LYS A 17 -9.71 10.68 16.14
N GLU A 18 -9.69 11.90 16.65
CA GLU A 18 -9.53 13.11 15.85
C GLU A 18 -8.09 13.24 15.34
N ILE A 19 -7.96 13.67 14.09
CA ILE A 19 -6.68 13.80 13.39
C ILE A 19 -6.59 15.17 12.70
N GLY A 20 -5.37 15.63 12.49
CA GLY A 20 -5.12 16.93 11.85
C GLY A 20 -5.69 17.02 10.44
N PHE A 21 -5.94 18.25 9.99
CA PHE A 21 -6.49 18.55 8.67
C PHE A 21 -5.68 17.89 7.55
N GLY A 22 -6.35 17.33 6.54
CA GLY A 22 -5.71 16.66 5.41
C GLY A 22 -5.11 15.29 5.71
N ARG A 23 -5.23 14.76 6.94
CA ARG A 23 -4.79 13.40 7.28
C ARG A 23 -5.95 12.41 7.21
N TYR A 24 -5.63 11.16 6.88
CA TYR A 24 -6.58 10.03 6.92
C TYR A 24 -6.41 9.16 8.17
N PHE A 25 -5.18 9.02 8.66
CA PHE A 25 -4.85 8.14 9.77
C PHE A 25 -4.13 8.89 10.89
N ALA A 26 -4.34 8.44 12.12
CA ALA A 26 -3.40 8.73 13.20
C ALA A 26 -2.07 8.02 12.92
N ALA A 27 -0.98 8.47 13.56
CA ALA A 27 0.35 7.90 13.31
C ALA A 27 0.37 6.38 13.54
N GLY A 28 0.75 5.61 12.51
CA GLY A 28 0.82 4.15 12.52
C GLY A 28 -0.51 3.41 12.34
N HIS A 29 -1.65 4.12 12.29
CA HIS A 29 -2.97 3.50 12.18
C HIS A 29 -3.32 3.08 10.75
N ASP A 30 -2.59 3.55 9.76
CA ASP A 30 -2.65 3.08 8.37
C ASP A 30 -2.31 1.58 8.29
N LYS A 31 -1.25 1.15 8.98
CA LYS A 31 -0.84 -0.26 9.02
C LYS A 31 -1.77 -1.14 9.84
N ILE A 32 -2.39 -0.59 10.89
CA ILE A 32 -3.44 -1.30 11.65
C ILE A 32 -4.66 -1.53 10.74
N ALA A 33 -5.09 -0.50 10.01
CA ALA A 33 -6.21 -0.61 9.07
C ALA A 33 -5.91 -1.61 7.94
N GLU A 34 -4.72 -1.55 7.36
CA GLU A 34 -4.25 -2.50 6.34
C GLU A 34 -4.23 -3.95 6.85
N ALA A 35 -3.73 -4.18 8.06
CA ALA A 35 -3.71 -5.51 8.68
C ALA A 35 -5.13 -6.04 8.96
N ALA A 36 -6.04 -5.19 9.45
CA ALA A 36 -7.43 -5.56 9.63
C ALA A 36 -8.12 -5.90 8.30
N PHE A 37 -7.87 -5.12 7.26
CA PHE A 37 -8.36 -5.39 5.91
C PHE A 37 -7.86 -6.75 5.39
N LEU A 38 -6.56 -7.02 5.54
CA LEU A 38 -5.95 -8.30 5.20
C LEU A 38 -6.58 -9.48 5.95
N ALA A 39 -6.88 -9.31 7.24
CA ALA A 39 -7.54 -10.34 8.04
C ALA A 39 -8.96 -10.66 7.54
N ILE A 40 -9.72 -9.65 7.12
CA ILE A 40 -11.09 -9.80 6.61
C ILE A 40 -11.12 -10.42 5.22
N HIS A 41 -10.20 -10.04 4.34
CA HIS A 41 -10.29 -10.34 2.91
C HIS A 41 -9.29 -11.38 2.39
N HIS A 42 -8.20 -11.62 3.11
CA HIS A 42 -7.05 -12.37 2.59
C HIS A 42 -6.41 -13.27 3.64
N ASP A 43 -7.19 -13.77 4.61
CA ASP A 43 -6.73 -14.69 5.67
C ASP A 43 -5.48 -14.18 6.42
N ALA A 44 -5.41 -12.87 6.62
CA ALA A 44 -4.27 -12.17 7.21
C ALA A 44 -2.93 -12.42 6.49
N SER A 45 -2.96 -12.77 5.20
CA SER A 45 -1.80 -13.14 4.39
C SER A 45 -1.61 -12.18 3.21
N VAL A 46 -0.50 -11.45 3.23
CA VAL A 46 -0.07 -10.63 2.08
C VAL A 46 0.18 -11.51 0.85
N ALA A 47 0.73 -12.71 1.04
CA ALA A 47 0.97 -13.65 -0.05
C ALA A 47 -0.36 -14.07 -0.71
N GLN A 48 -1.41 -14.31 0.08
CA GLN A 48 -2.74 -14.64 -0.45
C GLN A 48 -3.35 -13.44 -1.20
N MET A 49 -3.24 -12.23 -0.64
CA MET A 49 -3.66 -11.00 -1.33
C MET A 49 -2.97 -10.89 -2.70
N LEU A 50 -1.64 -10.96 -2.74
CA LEU A 50 -0.87 -10.88 -3.99
C LEU A 50 -1.31 -11.95 -4.98
N HIS A 51 -1.46 -13.20 -4.52
CA HIS A 51 -1.91 -14.30 -5.35
C HIS A 51 -3.29 -14.08 -5.98
N THR A 52 -4.26 -13.60 -5.19
CA THR A 52 -5.62 -13.29 -5.68
C THR A 52 -5.65 -12.17 -6.72
N HIS A 53 -4.61 -11.34 -6.77
CA HIS A 53 -4.41 -10.28 -7.77
C HIS A 53 -3.49 -10.68 -8.94
N GLY A 54 -3.12 -11.97 -9.04
CA GLY A 54 -2.32 -12.49 -10.16
C GLY A 54 -0.80 -12.38 -9.96
N TYR A 55 -0.34 -11.97 -8.79
CA TYR A 55 1.08 -11.87 -8.47
C TYR A 55 1.61 -13.16 -7.80
N GLY A 56 2.93 -13.36 -7.86
CA GLY A 56 3.59 -14.59 -7.45
C GLY A 56 5.10 -14.40 -7.29
N HIS A 57 5.81 -15.50 -7.06
CA HIS A 57 7.25 -15.49 -6.85
C HIS A 57 8.04 -15.56 -8.18
N GLU A 58 7.39 -15.91 -9.29
CA GLU A 58 8.01 -15.89 -10.62
C GLU A 58 8.21 -14.47 -11.12
N GLU A 59 9.19 -14.29 -12.01
CA GLU A 59 9.58 -12.98 -12.51
C GLU A 59 8.43 -12.28 -13.25
N GLU A 60 7.66 -13.03 -14.04
CA GLU A 60 6.50 -12.55 -14.81
C GLU A 60 5.32 -12.18 -13.91
N ARG A 61 5.28 -12.70 -12.67
CA ARG A 61 4.23 -12.43 -11.68
C ARG A 61 4.73 -11.54 -10.54
N SER A 62 5.90 -10.93 -10.67
CA SER A 62 6.49 -10.08 -9.64
C SER A 62 5.74 -8.75 -9.51
N VAL A 63 5.19 -8.47 -8.32
CA VAL A 63 4.50 -7.21 -8.01
C VAL A 63 5.44 -6.00 -8.05
N THR A 64 6.70 -6.18 -7.67
CA THR A 64 7.69 -5.10 -7.69
C THR A 64 8.12 -4.77 -9.12
N LYS A 65 8.31 -5.78 -9.97
CA LYS A 65 8.59 -5.58 -11.40
C LYS A 65 7.41 -4.92 -12.11
N ALA A 66 6.18 -5.32 -11.78
CA ALA A 66 4.97 -4.64 -12.27
C ALA A 66 4.96 -3.14 -11.88
N ALA A 67 5.26 -2.81 -10.63
CA ALA A 67 5.32 -1.40 -10.19
C ALA A 67 6.38 -0.58 -10.94
N VAL A 68 7.52 -1.18 -11.26
CA VAL A 68 8.56 -0.56 -12.11
C VAL A 68 8.08 -0.39 -13.55
N ASN A 69 7.49 -1.43 -14.14
CA ASN A 69 6.96 -1.39 -15.51
C ASN A 69 5.84 -0.34 -15.67
N HIS A 70 5.06 -0.10 -14.62
CA HIS A 70 4.05 0.98 -14.58
C HIS A 70 4.65 2.37 -14.32
N GLY A 71 5.97 2.50 -14.14
CA GLY A 71 6.65 3.78 -13.90
C GLY A 71 6.35 4.40 -12.53
N LEU A 72 5.79 3.62 -11.61
CA LEU A 72 5.48 4.04 -10.24
C LEU A 72 6.74 3.99 -9.39
N TRP A 73 7.57 2.97 -9.59
CA TRP A 73 8.80 2.71 -8.85
C TRP A 73 9.99 2.64 -9.82
N LEU A 74 11.20 2.79 -9.29
CA LEU A 74 12.45 2.76 -10.04
C LEU A 74 13.35 1.65 -9.51
N GLU A 75 14.03 0.94 -10.41
CA GLU A 75 15.14 0.07 -10.02
C GLU A 75 16.37 0.93 -9.71
N CYS A 76 17.01 0.66 -8.56
CA CYS A 76 18.30 1.24 -8.21
C CYS A 76 19.41 0.24 -8.55
N PRO A 77 20.17 0.42 -9.65
CA PRO A 77 21.20 -0.54 -10.08
C PRO A 77 22.30 -0.76 -9.03
N ARG A 78 22.59 0.28 -8.24
CA ARG A 78 23.64 0.27 -7.22
C ARG A 78 23.29 -0.59 -6.01
N LEU A 79 22.02 -0.64 -5.63
CA LEU A 79 21.56 -1.34 -4.43
C LEU A 79 20.84 -2.65 -4.75
N HIS A 80 20.57 -2.92 -6.04
CA HIS A 80 19.77 -4.04 -6.52
C HIS A 80 18.40 -4.11 -5.80
N LYS A 81 17.78 -2.94 -5.63
CA LYS A 81 16.49 -2.74 -4.93
C LYS A 81 15.55 -1.89 -5.78
N VAL A 82 14.26 -2.12 -5.64
CA VAL A 82 13.22 -1.21 -6.16
C VAL A 82 12.88 -0.14 -5.13
N VAL A 83 12.72 1.11 -5.57
CA VAL A 83 12.40 2.27 -4.72
C VAL A 83 11.20 3.02 -5.28
N ALA A 84 10.32 3.52 -4.41
CA ALA A 84 9.23 4.39 -4.83
C ALA A 84 9.79 5.67 -5.46
N ARG A 85 9.20 6.14 -6.56
CA ARG A 85 9.71 7.25 -7.36
C ARG A 85 9.81 8.58 -6.59
N GLU A 86 8.95 8.79 -5.60
CA GLU A 86 8.98 9.96 -4.71
C GLU A 86 10.19 9.99 -3.75
N ASN A 87 10.93 8.88 -3.64
CA ASN A 87 12.10 8.73 -2.77
C ASN A 87 13.43 8.76 -3.54
N VAL A 88 13.43 9.12 -4.83
CA VAL A 88 14.65 9.34 -5.59
C VAL A 88 15.10 10.79 -5.40
N ALA A 89 16.04 10.96 -4.48
CA ALA A 89 16.77 12.21 -4.26
C ALA A 89 17.67 12.56 -5.44
#